data_AF-A0A7C3ZH11-F1
#
_entry.id   AF-A0A7C3ZH11-F1
#
_cell.length_a   1.000
_cell.length_b   1.000
_cell.length_c   1.000
_cell.angle_alpha   90.00
_cell.angle_beta   90.00
_cell.angle_gamma   90.00
#
_symmetry.space_group_name_H-M   'P 1'
#
loop_
_entity.id
_entity.type
_entity.pdbx_description
1 polymer ?
#
loop_
_entity_poly.entity_id
_entity_poly.type
_entity_poly.pdbx_seq_one_letter_code
_entity_poly.pdbx_strand_id
1 'polypeptide(L)'
;MNESVIRANLALMTSSKEGGMRWMSLEESMGGNAGTYRENGKKYPCLAFNFVYGVNGQILAFGNPQDEHYLRAAMKHAITHEGTFRVAMDVSGKSGLFRIVGYALAVPDENIVEAVRRYNAMNA
;
A
#
# COMPACT_ATOMS: atom_id res chain seq x y z
N MET A 1 -8.41 -15.92 10.99
CA MET A 1 -7.25 -15.20 10.43
C MET A 1 -6.02 -15.59 11.24
N ASN A 2 -4.93 -15.98 10.59
CA ASN A 2 -3.74 -16.53 11.27
C ASN A 2 -2.98 -15.40 12.00
N GLU A 3 -2.72 -15.56 13.30
CA GLU A 3 -2.05 -14.55 14.13
C GLU A 3 -0.65 -14.18 13.60
N SER A 4 0.06 -15.13 12.99
CA SER A 4 1.37 -14.87 12.39
C SER A 4 1.29 -13.90 11.20
N VAL A 5 0.24 -14.01 10.38
CA VAL A 5 -0.01 -13.13 9.24
C VAL A 5 -0.34 -11.71 9.73
N ILE A 6 -1.15 -11.60 10.78
CA ILE A 6 -1.50 -10.30 11.38
C ILE A 6 -0.24 -9.60 11.89
N ARG A 7 0.61 -10.31 12.64
CA ARG A 7 1.86 -9.76 13.17
C ARG A 7 2.82 -9.35 12.05
N ALA A 8 2.94 -10.15 10.99
CA ALA A 8 3.76 -9.81 9.82
C ALA A 8 3.26 -8.54 9.12
N ASN A 9 1.95 -8.42 8.89
CA ASN A 9 1.36 -7.24 8.25
C ASN A 9 1.57 -5.98 9.11
N LEU A 10 1.33 -6.07 10.43
CA LEU A 10 1.57 -4.94 11.34
C LEU A 10 3.05 -4.52 11.40
N ALA A 11 3.97 -5.48 11.38
CA ALA A 11 5.40 -5.20 11.33
C ALA A 11 5.77 -4.45 10.04
N LEU A 12 5.21 -4.85 8.89
CA LEU A 12 5.47 -4.20 7.62
C LEU A 12 4.81 -2.80 7.53
N MET A 13 3.60 -2.64 8.08
CA MET A 13 2.90 -1.35 8.15
C MET A 13 3.65 -0.33 9.02
N THR A 14 4.31 -0.78 10.08
CA THR A 14 5.07 0.09 10.99
C THR A 14 6.53 0.30 10.57
N SER A 15 7.01 -0.47 9.58
CA SER A 15 8.39 -0.43 9.09
C SER A 15 8.69 0.85 8.30
N SER A 16 9.81 1.49 8.63
CA SER A 16 10.41 2.60 7.87
C SER A 16 11.47 2.15 6.86
N LYS A 17 11.65 0.84 6.67
CA LYS A 17 12.51 0.29 5.61
C LYS A 17 11.77 0.33 4.26
N GLU A 18 12.52 0.34 3.16
CA GLU A 18 12.00 0.18 1.81
C GLU A 18 11.00 -0.99 1.74
N GLY A 19 9.88 -0.78 1.07
CA GLY A 19 8.77 -1.73 1.04
C GLY A 19 7.82 -1.68 2.25
N GLY A 20 8.08 -0.84 3.24
CA GLY A 20 7.20 -0.60 4.39
C GLY A 20 6.22 0.55 4.16
N MET A 21 5.06 0.51 4.81
CA MET A 21 4.02 1.56 4.66
C MET A 21 4.49 2.91 5.21
N ARG A 22 5.26 2.93 6.31
CA ARG A 22 5.81 4.18 6.86
C ARG A 22 6.88 4.77 5.95
N TRP A 23 7.68 3.93 5.29
CA TRP A 23 8.61 4.40 4.26
C TRP A 23 7.85 5.07 3.11
N MET A 24 6.80 4.42 2.59
CA MET A 24 5.97 5.02 1.54
C MET A 24 5.32 6.34 1.94
N SER A 25 5.01 6.56 3.22
CA SER A 25 4.40 7.82 3.63
C SER A 25 5.29 9.04 3.41
N LEU A 26 6.60 8.82 3.20
CA LEU A 26 7.58 9.85 2.85
C LEU A 26 7.66 10.10 1.34
N GLU A 27 7.40 9.06 0.54
CA GLU A 27 7.49 9.09 -0.93
C GLU A 27 6.15 9.46 -1.58
N GLU A 28 5.04 9.23 -0.88
CA GLU A 28 3.70 9.43 -1.41
C GLU A 28 3.22 10.87 -1.33
N SER A 29 2.48 11.25 -2.38
CA SER A 29 1.81 12.55 -2.42
C SER A 29 0.54 12.54 -1.58
N MET A 30 0.38 13.55 -0.72
CA MET A 30 -0.84 13.72 0.08
C MET A 30 -1.93 14.40 -0.74
N GLY A 31 -3.11 13.77 -0.84
CA GLY A 31 -4.21 14.24 -1.69
C GLY A 31 -4.10 13.73 -3.14
N GLY A 32 -4.51 14.55 -4.12
CA GLY A 32 -4.49 14.16 -5.54
C GLY A 32 -5.31 12.88 -5.81
N ASN A 33 -4.66 11.87 -6.41
CA ASN A 33 -5.26 10.57 -6.73
C ASN A 33 -5.66 9.74 -5.49
N ALA A 34 -5.06 10.01 -4.33
CA ALA A 34 -5.48 9.39 -3.08
C ALA A 34 -6.84 9.92 -2.59
N GLY A 35 -7.27 11.07 -3.12
CA GLY A 35 -8.55 11.67 -2.82
C GLY A 35 -8.61 12.31 -1.43
N THR A 36 -9.83 12.49 -0.93
CA THR A 36 -10.09 13.09 0.37
C THR A 36 -11.23 12.38 1.08
N TYR A 37 -11.14 12.31 2.40
CA TYR A 37 -12.17 11.76 3.26
C TYR A 37 -12.95 12.89 3.94
N ARG A 38 -14.26 12.72 4.11
CA ARG A 38 -15.12 13.69 4.80
C ARG A 38 -15.76 13.03 6.02
N GLU A 39 -15.59 13.65 7.17
CA GLU A 39 -16.20 13.20 8.43
C GLU A 39 -16.66 14.43 9.22
N ASN A 40 -17.91 14.42 9.68
CA ASN A 40 -18.51 15.51 10.45
C ASN A 40 -18.33 16.90 9.80
N GLY A 41 -18.43 16.97 8.47
CA GLY A 41 -18.25 18.20 7.70
C GLY A 41 -16.80 18.65 7.49
N LYS A 42 -15.81 18.02 8.15
CA LYS A 42 -14.38 18.28 7.95
C LYS A 42 -13.83 17.42 6.80
N LYS A 43 -12.96 18.02 5.97
CA LYS A 43 -12.30 17.37 4.83
C LYS A 43 -10.84 17.06 5.20
N TYR A 44 -10.43 15.82 4.98
CA TYR A 44 -9.09 15.31 5.29
C TYR A 44 -8.40 14.86 4.01
N PRO A 45 -7.15 15.27 3.75
CA PRO A 45 -6.38 14.69 2.66
C PRO A 45 -6.10 13.22 2.96
N CYS A 46 -6.07 12.39 1.93
CA CYS A 46 -5.71 10.98 2.06
C CYS A 46 -4.31 10.71 1.49
N LEU A 47 -3.68 9.65 1.98
CA LEU A 47 -2.56 8.98 1.34
C LEU A 47 -3.05 7.65 0.77
N ALA A 48 -2.52 7.27 -0.39
CA ALA A 48 -2.78 5.97 -0.99
C ALA A 48 -1.54 5.09 -0.77
N PHE A 49 -1.73 3.94 -0.14
CA PHE A 49 -0.66 2.97 0.06
C PHE A 49 -0.95 1.72 -0.75
N ASN A 50 -0.38 1.65 -1.94
CA ASN A 50 -0.40 0.47 -2.79
C ASN A 50 0.43 -0.65 -2.15
N PHE A 51 -0.05 -1.89 -2.26
CA PHE A 51 0.62 -3.07 -1.73
C PHE A 51 0.28 -4.33 -2.52
N VAL A 52 1.19 -5.30 -2.46
CA VAL A 52 0.98 -6.67 -2.93
C VAL A 52 0.81 -7.62 -1.76
N TYR A 53 -0.06 -8.61 -1.91
CA TYR A 53 -0.29 -9.64 -0.89
C TYR A 53 -0.45 -11.04 -1.51
N GLY A 54 -0.06 -12.05 -0.73
CA GLY A 54 -0.21 -13.46 -1.11
C GLY A 54 -1.61 -14.00 -0.83
N VAL A 55 -1.87 -15.24 -1.28
CA VAL A 55 -3.16 -15.94 -1.12
C VAL A 55 -3.64 -16.08 0.33
N ASN A 56 -2.72 -16.02 1.30
CA ASN A 56 -3.02 -16.09 2.73
C ASN A 56 -3.35 -14.72 3.37
N GLY A 57 -3.39 -13.65 2.58
CA GLY A 57 -3.61 -12.28 3.07
C GLY A 57 -2.37 -11.61 3.68
N GLN A 58 -1.19 -12.22 3.57
CA GLN A 58 0.05 -11.60 4.02
C GLN A 58 0.52 -10.55 3.02
N ILE A 59 0.71 -9.33 3.49
CA ILE A 59 1.29 -8.24 2.71
C ILE A 59 2.78 -8.54 2.51
N LEU A 60 3.22 -8.50 1.27
CA LEU A 60 4.58 -8.81 0.87
C LEU A 60 5.44 -7.55 0.79
N ALA A 61 4.87 -6.48 0.22
CA ALA A 61 5.51 -5.16 0.12
C ALA A 61 4.46 -4.07 -0.09
N PHE A 62 4.75 -2.87 0.42
CA PHE A 62 4.14 -1.62 0.00
C PHE A 62 5.01 -0.97 -1.09
N GLY A 63 4.39 -0.41 -2.11
CA GLY A 63 5.11 0.20 -3.23
C GLY A 63 4.17 0.51 -4.37
N ASN A 64 4.67 1.24 -5.35
CA ASN A 64 4.01 1.41 -6.61
C ASN A 64 4.49 0.38 -7.65
N PRO A 65 3.71 0.14 -8.72
CA PRO A 65 4.04 -0.84 -9.76
C PRO A 65 5.40 -0.62 -10.43
N GLN A 66 5.89 0.62 -10.45
CA GLN A 66 7.20 0.99 -10.99
C GLN A 66 8.36 0.74 -10.03
N ASP A 67 8.10 0.44 -8.76
CA ASP A 67 9.16 0.31 -7.76
C ASP A 67 9.79 -1.09 -7.81
N GLU A 68 11.12 -1.14 -7.78
CA GLU A 68 11.86 -2.39 -7.93
C GLU A 68 11.56 -3.38 -6.79
N HIS A 69 11.50 -2.91 -5.54
CA HIS A 69 11.20 -3.77 -4.38
C HIS A 69 9.79 -4.36 -4.45
N TYR A 70 8.83 -3.60 -4.99
CA TYR A 70 7.45 -4.03 -5.17
C TYR A 70 7.36 -5.15 -6.21
N LEU A 71 8.00 -4.95 -7.37
CA LEU A 71 8.08 -5.97 -8.42
C LEU A 71 8.82 -7.21 -7.95
N ARG A 72 9.96 -7.06 -7.26
CA ARG A 72 10.72 -8.21 -6.70
C ARG A 72 9.88 -9.02 -5.72
N ALA A 73 9.14 -8.35 -4.84
CA ALA A 73 8.22 -9.03 -3.91
C ALA A 73 7.10 -9.75 -4.67
N ALA A 74 6.56 -9.12 -5.72
CA ALA A 74 5.53 -9.73 -6.54
C ALA A 74 6.03 -11.00 -7.26
N MET A 75 7.16 -10.90 -7.96
CA MET A 75 7.72 -11.99 -8.77
C MET A 75 8.12 -13.19 -7.93
N LYS A 76 8.74 -12.97 -6.75
CA LYS A 76 9.17 -14.07 -5.86
C LYS A 76 8.03 -14.99 -5.44
N HIS A 77 6.81 -14.47 -5.37
CA HIS A 77 5.66 -15.20 -4.84
C HIS A 77 4.74 -15.77 -5.92
N ALA A 78 4.97 -15.49 -7.21
CA ALA A 78 4.29 -16.02 -8.41
C ALA A 78 2.75 -15.86 -8.50
N ILE A 79 2.08 -15.55 -7.39
CA ILE A 79 0.66 -15.22 -7.26
C ILE A 79 0.58 -13.97 -6.41
N THR A 80 0.12 -12.88 -7.01
CA THR A 80 0.06 -11.58 -6.35
C THR A 80 -1.31 -10.96 -6.55
N HIS A 81 -1.96 -10.68 -5.44
CA HIS A 81 -3.09 -9.78 -5.41
C HIS A 81 -2.60 -8.40 -4.98
N GLU A 82 -3.35 -7.37 -5.35
CA GLU A 82 -3.01 -6.00 -4.99
C GLU A 82 -4.11 -5.34 -4.19
N GLY A 83 -3.71 -4.34 -3.43
CA GLY A 83 -4.64 -3.47 -2.77
C GLY A 83 -4.06 -2.09 -2.61
N THR A 84 -4.94 -1.15 -2.35
CA THR A 84 -4.54 0.18 -1.90
C THR A 84 -5.23 0.47 -0.59
N PHE A 85 -4.49 0.86 0.44
CA PHE A 85 -5.08 1.51 1.60
C PHE A 85 -5.20 3.01 1.34
N ARG A 86 -6.42 3.54 1.43
CA ARG A 86 -6.63 5.00 1.47
C ARG A 86 -6.71 5.48 2.90
N VAL A 87 -5.68 6.16 3.38
CA VAL A 87 -5.56 6.57 4.77
C VAL A 87 -5.79 8.07 4.89
N ALA A 88 -6.88 8.46 5.54
CA ALA A 88 -7.18 9.86 5.82
C ALA A 88 -6.27 10.39 6.95
N MET A 89 -5.66 11.55 6.72
CA MET A 89 -4.68 12.16 7.61
C MET A 89 -5.22 13.47 8.20
N ASP A 90 -5.21 13.62 9.52
CA ASP A 90 -5.39 14.93 10.15
C ASP A 90 -4.05 15.67 10.24
N VAL A 91 -3.88 16.71 9.41
CA VAL A 91 -2.68 17.54 9.34
C VAL A 91 -2.77 18.79 10.23
N SER A 92 -3.88 18.97 10.97
CA SER A 92 -4.13 20.19 11.75
C SER A 92 -3.36 20.31 13.09
N GLY A 93 -2.42 19.41 13.35
CA GLY A 93 -1.65 19.38 14.60
C GLY A 93 -0.36 20.21 14.56
N LYS A 94 -0.14 21.04 15.59
CA LYS A 94 1.15 21.74 15.86
C LYS A 94 2.35 20.79 16.06
N SER A 95 2.13 19.48 16.13
CA SER A 95 3.11 18.45 16.48
C SER A 95 3.66 17.64 15.30
N GLY A 96 3.18 17.86 14.06
CA GLY A 96 3.57 17.04 12.90
C GLY A 96 3.16 15.56 13.00
N LEU A 97 2.29 15.23 13.96
CA LEU A 97 1.74 13.88 14.15
C LEU A 97 0.47 13.73 13.33
N PHE A 98 0.41 12.68 12.53
CA PHE A 98 -0.78 12.34 11.75
C PHE A 98 -1.65 11.33 12.48
N ARG A 99 -2.97 11.52 12.40
CA ARG A 99 -3.96 10.54 12.87
C ARG A 99 -4.65 9.90 11.67
N ILE A 100 -4.73 8.57 11.66
CA ILE A 100 -5.57 7.81 10.73
C ILE A 100 -7.04 8.03 11.11
N VAL A 101 -7.81 8.59 10.18
CA VAL A 101 -9.26 8.85 10.36
C VAL A 101 -10.12 7.75 9.72
N GLY A 102 -9.60 7.04 8.71
CA GLY A 102 -10.28 5.91 8.09
C GLY A 102 -9.37 5.18 7.09
N TYR A 103 -9.72 3.94 6.77
CA TYR A 103 -9.10 3.18 5.68
C TYR A 103 -10.15 2.47 4.81
N ALA A 104 -9.90 2.42 3.52
CA ALA A 104 -10.65 1.60 2.57
C ALA A 104 -9.66 0.80 1.70
N LEU A 105 -10.01 -0.45 1.40
CA LEU A 105 -9.27 -1.28 0.45
C LEU A 105 -9.80 -0.99 -0.96
N ALA A 106 -8.95 -0.47 -1.84
CA ALA A 106 -9.22 -0.52 -3.28
C ALA A 106 -8.80 -1.91 -3.80
N VAL A 107 -9.67 -2.51 -4.62
CA VAL A 107 -9.43 -3.81 -5.28
C VAL A 107 -8.69 -3.55 -6.61
N PRO A 108 -7.77 -4.42 -7.08
CA PRO A 108 -6.82 -4.11 -8.15
C PRO A 108 -7.43 -3.65 -9.48
N ASP A 109 -6.62 -2.88 -10.20
CA ASP A 109 -6.74 -2.54 -11.62
C ASP A 109 -6.01 -3.62 -12.46
N GLU A 110 -6.54 -4.03 -13.62
CA GLU A 110 -6.10 -5.22 -14.40
C GLU A 110 -4.65 -5.14 -14.93
N ASN A 111 -3.98 -4.00 -14.77
CA ASN A 111 -2.73 -3.64 -15.45
C ASN A 111 -1.45 -4.39 -14.96
N ILE A 112 -1.37 -4.88 -13.73
CA ILE A 112 -0.16 -5.57 -13.24
C ILE A 112 -0.15 -7.06 -13.61
N VAL A 113 -1.30 -7.72 -13.74
CA VAL A 113 -1.38 -9.09 -14.26
C VAL A 113 -0.71 -9.18 -15.63
N GLU A 114 -0.92 -8.15 -16.45
CA GLU A 114 -0.29 -7.99 -17.75
C GLU A 114 1.21 -7.67 -17.64
N ALA A 115 1.64 -6.83 -16.69
CA ALA A 115 3.06 -6.55 -16.44
C ALA A 115 3.85 -7.82 -16.02
N VAL A 116 3.28 -8.65 -15.13
CA VAL A 116 3.89 -9.91 -14.69
C VAL A 116 3.96 -10.92 -15.85
N ARG A 117 2.92 -11.00 -16.69
CA ARG A 117 2.95 -11.83 -17.90
C ARG A 117 4.06 -11.41 -18.86
N ARG A 118 4.23 -10.11 -19.11
CA ARG A 118 5.27 -9.58 -19.98
C ARG A 118 6.67 -9.89 -19.45
N TYR A 119 6.91 -9.71 -18.15
CA TYR A 119 8.18 -10.06 -17.53
C TYR A 119 8.51 -11.55 -17.71
N ASN A 120 7.54 -12.43 -17.45
CA ASN A 120 7.75 -13.87 -17.61
C ASN A 120 8.02 -14.26 -19.07
N ALA A 121 7.37 -13.60 -20.03
CA ALA A 121 7.61 -13.84 -21.46
C ALA A 121 8.98 -13.34 -21.95
N MET A 122 9.57 -12.33 -21.29
CA MET A 122 10.90 -11.80 -21.64
C MET A 122 12.05 -12.64 -21.08
N ASN A 123 11.78 -13.50 -20.09
CA ASN A 123 12.80 -14.25 -19.35
C ASN A 123 12.62 -15.78 -19.46
N ALA A 124 11.77 -16.25 -20.38
CA ALA A 124 11.57 -17.65 -20.74
C ALA A 124 12.22 -17.96 -22.09
#